data_AF-A0A315DJ93-F1
#
_entry.id   AF-A0A315DJ93-F1
#
_cell.length_a   1.000
_cell.length_b   1.000
_cell.length_c   1.000
_cell.angle_alpha   90.00
_cell.angle_beta   90.00
_cell.angle_gamma   90.00
#
_symmetry.space_group_name_H-M   'P 1'
#
loop_
_entity.id
_entity.type
_entity.pdbx_description
1 polymer ?
#
loop_
_entity_poly.entity_id
_entity_poly.type
_entity_poly.pdbx_seq_one_letter_code
_entity_poly.pdbx_strand_id
1 'polypeptide(L)'
;MKNAQSPTLHRRHWLAAAAVLALTGFERTALAQVTNVQVWKDPNCGCCHLWVEHLQASGFKVEVRDVGNTAARKRLGMPESLGSCHTATVGGYVIEGHVPAADIRRLLKERPVALGLSVPGMPIGSPGMDGPEYKGRKDAYDVLLVQKDGSSKSFQNYPGLRRMAQRDGLQRVSGDTAALPWATAEVRRIDKAAGKVALKHGEIKNLDMPPMSMVFQVREPAQLDALQVGQKVRFQAVQDKGAYWVLKIEAAAL
;
A
#
# COMPACT_ATOMS: atom_id res chain seq x y z
N MET A 1 -95.09 -33.51 6.13
CA MET A 1 -93.89 -34.18 5.58
C MET A 1 -92.87 -33.12 5.19
N LYS A 2 -91.66 -33.21 5.77
CA LYS A 2 -90.36 -32.58 5.40
C LYS A 2 -90.20 -31.05 5.53
N ASN A 3 -89.63 -30.66 6.68
CA ASN A 3 -88.92 -29.39 6.92
C ASN A 3 -87.72 -29.25 5.98
N ALA A 4 -87.55 -28.08 5.36
CA ALA A 4 -86.32 -27.68 4.69
C ALA A 4 -85.41 -26.96 5.70
N GLN A 5 -84.25 -27.56 6.00
CA GLN A 5 -83.19 -26.94 6.79
C GLN A 5 -82.22 -26.23 5.84
N SER A 6 -82.04 -24.93 6.02
CA SER A 6 -80.98 -24.16 5.37
C SER A 6 -79.60 -24.56 5.92
N PRO A 7 -78.56 -24.69 5.08
CA PRO A 7 -77.24 -25.06 5.56
C PRO A 7 -76.61 -23.89 6.31
N THR A 8 -76.27 -24.11 7.57
CA THR A 8 -75.44 -23.22 8.37
C THR A 8 -73.99 -23.37 7.91
N LEU A 9 -73.49 -22.40 7.14
CA LEU A 9 -72.08 -22.31 6.82
C LEU A 9 -71.29 -22.11 8.12
N HIS A 10 -70.56 -23.15 8.53
CA HIS A 10 -69.74 -23.14 9.74
C HIS A 10 -68.71 -22.01 9.72
N ARG A 11 -68.82 -21.13 10.72
CA ARG A 11 -67.89 -20.04 11.08
C ARG A 11 -66.41 -20.47 11.21
N ARG A 12 -66.11 -21.76 11.12
CA ARG A 12 -64.78 -22.37 11.22
C ARG A 12 -64.00 -22.38 9.91
N HIS A 13 -64.64 -22.14 8.76
CA HIS A 13 -63.95 -22.11 7.47
C HIS A 13 -63.35 -20.73 7.10
N TRP A 14 -63.68 -19.67 7.84
CA TRP A 14 -63.16 -18.33 7.59
C TRP A 14 -61.79 -18.05 8.22
N LEU A 15 -61.26 -18.93 9.08
CA LEU A 15 -59.93 -18.77 9.66
C LEU A 15 -58.81 -19.49 8.89
N ALA A 16 -59.15 -20.31 7.89
CA ALA A 16 -58.15 -20.99 7.05
C ALA A 16 -57.75 -20.18 5.79
N ALA A 17 -58.51 -19.15 5.42
CA ALA A 17 -58.21 -18.32 4.24
C ALA A 17 -57.26 -17.15 4.53
N ALA A 18 -57.06 -16.77 5.80
CA ALA A 18 -56.15 -15.68 6.17
C ALA A 18 -54.69 -16.12 6.38
N ALA A 19 -54.43 -17.43 6.44
CA ALA A 19 -53.09 -17.97 6.71
C ALA A 19 -52.25 -18.28 5.46
N VAL A 20 -52.84 -18.21 4.25
CA VAL A 20 -52.13 -18.56 2.99
C VAL A 20 -51.57 -17.32 2.27
N LEU A 21 -51.99 -16.10 2.61
CA LEU A 21 -51.50 -14.87 1.99
C LEU A 21 -50.29 -14.20 2.70
N ALA A 22 -49.63 -14.90 3.63
CA ALA A 22 -48.43 -14.39 4.31
C ALA A 22 -47.12 -15.01 3.80
N LEU A 23 -47.17 -15.82 2.73
CA LEU A 23 -46.01 -16.50 2.15
C LEU A 23 -45.60 -15.98 0.76
N THR A 24 -46.25 -14.94 0.23
CA THR A 24 -45.65 -14.18 -0.89
C THR A 24 -44.50 -13.37 -0.33
N GLY A 25 -43.32 -13.99 -0.34
CA GLY A 25 -42.06 -13.38 0.02
C GLY A 25 -42.00 -11.98 -0.56
N PHE A 26 -41.91 -10.99 0.33
CA PHE A 26 -41.39 -9.69 -0.03
C PHE A 26 -39.91 -9.94 -0.36
N GLU A 27 -39.64 -10.36 -1.60
CA GLU A 27 -38.30 -10.30 -2.15
C GLU A 27 -37.90 -8.84 -2.06
N ARG A 28 -37.14 -8.51 -1.03
CA ARG A 28 -36.43 -7.25 -0.97
C ARG A 28 -35.43 -7.33 -2.11
N THR A 29 -35.82 -6.90 -3.30
CA THR A 29 -34.89 -6.48 -4.33
C THR A 29 -34.02 -5.44 -3.66
N ALA A 30 -32.84 -5.85 -3.20
CA ALA A 30 -31.83 -4.96 -2.69
C ALA A 30 -31.48 -4.06 -3.86
N LEU A 31 -31.99 -2.82 -3.84
CA LEU A 31 -31.50 -1.79 -4.71
C LEU A 31 -30.00 -1.77 -4.51
N ALA A 32 -29.24 -2.06 -5.58
CA ALA A 32 -27.80 -1.95 -5.57
C ALA A 32 -27.46 -0.52 -5.16
N GLN A 33 -27.13 -0.31 -3.88
CA GLN A 33 -26.81 1.01 -3.40
C GLN A 33 -25.51 1.43 -4.05
N VAL A 34 -25.61 2.46 -4.89
CA VAL A 34 -24.44 3.12 -5.48
C VAL A 34 -23.52 3.50 -4.33
N THR A 35 -22.31 2.93 -4.33
CA THR A 35 -21.35 3.17 -3.26
C THR A 35 -20.65 4.49 -3.55
N ASN A 36 -21.11 5.54 -2.87
CA ASN A 36 -20.53 6.87 -2.98
C ASN A 36 -19.19 6.96 -2.25
N VAL A 37 -18.19 7.52 -2.94
CA VAL A 37 -16.85 7.79 -2.43
C VAL A 37 -16.61 9.28 -2.51
N GLN A 38 -16.34 9.95 -1.39
CA GLN A 38 -15.88 11.34 -1.41
C GLN A 38 -14.36 11.38 -1.30
N VAL A 39 -13.69 12.12 -2.17
CA VAL A 39 -12.22 12.18 -2.26
C VAL A 39 -11.74 13.61 -2.10
N TRP A 40 -10.78 13.84 -1.23
CA TRP A 40 -10.02 15.08 -1.11
C TRP A 40 -8.63 14.85 -1.69
N LYS A 41 -8.25 15.67 -2.68
CA LYS A 41 -6.94 15.61 -3.34
C LYS A 41 -6.47 16.99 -3.78
N ASP A 42 -5.20 17.10 -4.12
CA ASP A 42 -4.69 18.27 -4.84
C ASP A 42 -5.22 18.25 -6.30
N PRO A 43 -5.66 19.40 -6.86
CA PRO A 43 -6.12 19.48 -8.26
C PRO A 43 -5.07 18.99 -9.26
N ASN A 44 -3.79 19.19 -8.99
CA ASN A 44 -2.68 18.88 -9.88
C ASN A 44 -2.02 17.51 -9.59
N CYS A 45 -2.61 16.70 -8.71
CA CYS A 45 -2.11 15.35 -8.43
C CYS A 45 -2.56 14.36 -9.51
N GLY A 46 -1.68 14.07 -10.48
CA GLY A 46 -1.95 13.15 -11.58
C GLY A 46 -2.29 11.72 -11.14
N CYS A 47 -1.51 11.14 -10.22
CA CYS A 47 -1.76 9.77 -9.73
C CYS A 47 -3.09 9.66 -8.95
N CYS A 48 -3.49 10.71 -8.23
CA CYS A 48 -4.77 10.78 -7.56
C CYS A 48 -5.94 10.77 -8.56
N HIS A 49 -5.78 11.41 -9.72
CA HIS A 49 -6.77 11.37 -10.79
C HIS A 49 -6.91 9.96 -11.37
N LEU A 50 -5.80 9.29 -11.69
CA LEU A 50 -5.80 7.91 -12.19
C LEU A 50 -6.42 6.92 -11.18
N TRP A 51 -6.21 7.14 -9.87
CA TRP A 51 -6.87 6.33 -8.84
C TRP A 51 -8.38 6.56 -8.79
N VAL A 52 -8.85 7.79 -8.99
CA VAL A 52 -10.29 8.10 -9.12
C VAL A 52 -10.89 7.38 -10.34
N GLU A 53 -10.21 7.41 -11.48
CA GLU A 53 -10.64 6.68 -12.68
C GLU A 53 -10.72 5.17 -12.43
N HIS A 54 -9.74 4.60 -11.73
CA HIS A 54 -9.76 3.20 -11.33
C HIS A 54 -10.99 2.85 -10.48
N LEU A 55 -11.36 3.72 -9.52
CA LEU A 55 -12.56 3.51 -8.72
C LEU A 55 -13.84 3.62 -9.55
N GLN A 56 -13.93 4.59 -10.45
CA GLN A 56 -15.07 4.78 -11.33
C GLN A 56 -15.25 3.57 -12.28
N ALA A 57 -14.16 3.12 -12.91
CA ALA A 57 -14.13 1.91 -13.73
C ALA A 57 -14.50 0.65 -12.93
N SER A 58 -14.24 0.67 -11.62
CA SER A 58 -14.61 -0.38 -10.66
C SER A 58 -16.05 -0.28 -10.15
N GLY A 59 -16.87 0.66 -10.65
CA GLY A 59 -18.29 0.80 -10.32
C GLY A 59 -18.61 1.68 -9.10
N PHE A 60 -17.62 2.40 -8.57
CA PHE A 60 -17.86 3.37 -7.50
C PHE A 60 -18.31 4.72 -8.08
N LYS A 61 -19.23 5.40 -7.40
CA LYS A 61 -19.54 6.80 -7.72
C LYS A 61 -18.62 7.70 -6.91
N VAL A 62 -17.71 8.39 -7.58
CA VAL A 62 -16.67 9.20 -6.94
C VAL A 62 -16.98 10.68 -7.05
N GLU A 63 -16.99 11.38 -5.92
CA GLU A 63 -17.14 12.83 -5.79
C GLU A 63 -15.82 13.44 -5.34
N VAL A 64 -15.23 14.29 -6.19
CA VAL A 64 -13.89 14.85 -5.97
C VAL A 64 -13.99 16.25 -5.37
N ARG A 65 -13.12 16.54 -4.40
CA ARG A 65 -12.90 17.85 -3.78
C ARG A 65 -11.43 18.25 -3.94
N ASP A 66 -11.19 19.16 -4.87
CA ASP A 66 -9.85 19.62 -5.26
C ASP A 66 -9.33 20.73 -4.34
N VAL A 67 -9.10 20.39 -3.07
CA VAL A 67 -8.70 21.33 -2.00
C VAL A 67 -7.45 20.87 -1.23
N GLY A 68 -6.79 19.82 -1.69
CA GLY A 68 -5.77 19.09 -0.93
C GLY A 68 -6.38 18.19 0.15
N ASN A 69 -5.59 17.27 0.71
CA ASN A 69 -6.09 16.24 1.63
C ASN A 69 -5.67 16.42 3.10
N THR A 70 -4.68 17.26 3.42
CA THR A 70 -4.16 17.41 4.80
C THR A 70 -5.26 17.73 5.83
N ALA A 71 -6.15 18.68 5.51
CA ALA A 71 -7.25 19.04 6.41
C ALA A 71 -8.28 17.90 6.54
N ALA A 72 -8.52 17.15 5.47
CA ALA A 72 -9.42 16.00 5.48
C ALA A 72 -8.85 14.86 6.30
N ARG A 73 -7.57 14.49 6.10
CA ARG A 73 -6.86 13.47 6.87
C ARG A 73 -6.96 13.73 8.36
N LYS A 74 -6.57 14.93 8.79
CA LYS A 74 -6.60 15.34 10.19
C LYS A 74 -8.02 15.27 10.77
N ARG A 75 -9.01 15.80 10.05
CA ARG A 75 -10.42 15.78 10.49
C ARG A 75 -10.98 14.35 10.59
N LEU A 76 -10.55 13.47 9.70
CA LEU A 76 -11.01 12.07 9.64
C LEU A 76 -10.21 11.15 10.57
N GLY A 77 -9.15 11.64 11.23
CA GLY A 77 -8.42 10.91 12.25
C GLY A 77 -7.39 9.90 11.72
N MET A 78 -7.05 9.95 10.43
CA MET A 78 -6.00 9.10 9.88
C MET A 78 -4.62 9.60 10.36
N PRO A 79 -3.76 8.74 10.96
CA PRO A 79 -2.43 9.15 11.41
C PRO A 79 -1.55 9.70 10.29
N GLU A 80 -0.79 10.76 10.55
CA GLU A 80 0.11 11.36 9.55
C GLU A 80 1.18 10.38 9.04
N SER A 81 1.65 9.46 9.89
CA SER A 81 2.60 8.40 9.49
C SER A 81 2.04 7.40 8.49
N LEU A 82 0.71 7.34 8.35
CA LEU A 82 0.00 6.50 7.39
C LEU A 82 -0.53 7.31 6.20
N GLY A 83 -0.11 8.57 6.07
CA GLY A 83 -0.59 9.50 5.06
C GLY A 83 -0.11 9.20 3.64
N SER A 84 -0.89 9.69 2.67
CA SER A 84 -0.63 9.60 1.23
C SER A 84 -1.08 10.88 0.49
N CYS A 85 -1.18 10.86 -0.84
CA CYS A 85 -1.50 12.01 -1.69
C CYS A 85 -2.98 12.41 -1.69
N HIS A 86 -3.89 11.50 -1.31
CA HIS A 86 -5.32 11.78 -1.19
C HIS A 86 -5.95 11.01 -0.03
N THR A 87 -7.08 11.54 0.44
CA THR A 87 -7.90 10.93 1.50
C THR A 87 -9.32 10.82 0.99
N ALA A 88 -10.01 9.73 1.28
CA ALA A 88 -11.38 9.50 0.86
C ALA A 88 -12.25 8.90 1.97
N THR A 89 -13.56 8.97 1.80
CA THR A 89 -14.53 8.28 2.66
C THR A 89 -15.47 7.42 1.83
N VAL A 90 -15.78 6.23 2.35
CA VAL A 90 -16.71 5.29 1.73
C VAL A 90 -17.35 4.40 2.78
N GLY A 91 -18.69 4.30 2.79
CA GLY A 91 -19.42 3.38 3.68
C GLY A 91 -19.12 3.55 5.19
N GLY A 92 -18.70 4.74 5.62
CA GLY A 92 -18.30 5.03 7.00
C GLY A 92 -16.82 4.79 7.32
N TYR A 93 -16.01 4.36 6.35
CA TYR A 93 -14.57 4.17 6.48
C TYR A 93 -13.78 5.31 5.83
N VAL A 94 -12.56 5.52 6.34
CA VAL A 94 -11.55 6.39 5.74
C VAL A 94 -10.63 5.56 4.84
N ILE A 95 -10.34 6.05 3.65
CA ILE A 95 -9.43 5.42 2.69
C ILE A 95 -8.29 6.41 2.42
N GLU A 96 -7.06 6.04 2.74
CA GLU A 96 -5.88 6.88 2.55
C GLU A 96 -4.98 6.30 1.46
N GLY A 97 -4.71 7.10 0.43
CA GLY A 97 -3.83 6.72 -0.66
C GLY A 97 -4.38 5.66 -1.61
N HIS A 98 -3.46 5.06 -2.36
CA HIS A 98 -3.70 4.20 -3.52
C HIS A 98 -4.24 2.79 -3.16
N VAL A 99 -5.28 2.72 -2.33
CA VAL A 99 -5.94 1.48 -1.92
C VAL A 99 -6.70 0.88 -3.11
N PRO A 100 -6.49 -0.40 -3.47
CA PRO A 100 -7.23 -1.03 -4.56
C PRO A 100 -8.73 -1.15 -4.31
N ALA A 101 -9.53 -0.90 -5.36
CA ALA A 101 -10.98 -1.08 -5.37
C ALA A 101 -11.45 -2.45 -4.83
N ALA A 102 -10.68 -3.53 -5.08
CA ALA A 102 -10.98 -4.85 -4.55
C ALA A 102 -10.91 -4.91 -3.01
N ASP A 103 -9.92 -4.25 -2.41
CA ASP A 103 -9.76 -4.19 -0.96
C ASP A 103 -10.81 -3.28 -0.31
N ILE A 104 -11.19 -2.18 -0.98
CA ILE A 104 -12.33 -1.35 -0.55
C ILE A 104 -13.62 -2.17 -0.55
N ARG A 105 -13.88 -2.95 -1.61
CA ARG A 105 -15.04 -3.86 -1.65
C ARG A 105 -15.01 -4.88 -0.52
N ARG A 106 -13.84 -5.47 -0.26
CA ARG A 106 -13.66 -6.43 0.84
C ARG A 106 -13.95 -5.78 2.20
N LEU A 107 -13.44 -4.56 2.44
CA LEU A 107 -13.74 -3.78 3.64
C LEU A 107 -15.24 -3.55 3.82
N LEU A 108 -15.94 -3.13 2.77
CA LEU A 108 -17.37 -2.85 2.80
C LEU A 108 -18.22 -4.13 2.97
N LYS A 109 -17.71 -5.28 2.50
CA LYS A 109 -18.34 -6.58 2.69
C LYS A 109 -18.16 -7.11 4.11
N GLU A 110 -16.93 -7.08 4.62
CA GLU A 110 -16.58 -7.62 5.93
C GLU A 110 -17.02 -6.71 7.09
N ARG A 111 -17.11 -5.41 6.84
CA ARG A 111 -17.48 -4.36 7.80
C ARG A 111 -16.78 -4.48 9.16
N PRO A 112 -15.44 -4.62 9.22
CA PRO A 112 -14.73 -4.70 10.49
C PRO A 112 -14.87 -3.40 11.29
N VAL A 113 -14.80 -3.47 12.61
CA VAL A 113 -14.66 -2.27 13.45
C VAL A 113 -13.26 -1.72 13.24
N ALA A 114 -13.15 -0.65 12.47
CA ALA A 114 -11.89 -0.01 12.09
C ALA A 114 -12.14 1.47 11.74
N LEU A 115 -11.06 2.25 11.62
CA LEU A 115 -11.10 3.56 10.98
C LEU A 115 -11.22 3.42 9.46
N GLY A 116 -10.44 2.51 8.87
CA GLY A 116 -10.49 2.19 7.45
C GLY A 116 -9.18 1.64 6.91
N LEU A 117 -8.84 1.95 5.66
CA LEU A 117 -7.65 1.42 4.97
C LEU A 117 -6.65 2.52 4.63
N SER A 118 -5.37 2.17 4.63
CA SER A 118 -4.31 3.04 4.13
C SER A 118 -3.31 2.27 3.25
N VAL A 119 -2.89 2.88 2.16
CA VAL A 119 -1.61 2.60 1.49
C VAL A 119 -0.72 3.84 1.71
N PRO A 120 0.19 3.82 2.69
CA PRO A 120 1.05 4.96 2.99
C PRO A 120 2.00 5.29 1.84
N GLY A 121 2.32 6.58 1.66
CA GLY A 121 3.18 7.04 0.57
C GLY A 121 2.52 6.87 -0.80
N MET A 122 3.31 6.53 -1.83
CA MET A 122 2.81 6.29 -3.20
C MET A 122 3.60 5.14 -3.84
N PRO A 123 3.37 3.87 -3.45
CA PRO A 123 4.11 2.73 -3.99
C PRO A 123 3.83 2.54 -5.49
N ILE A 124 4.89 2.39 -6.28
CA ILE A 124 4.75 2.14 -7.72
C ILE A 124 4.13 0.75 -7.92
N GLY A 125 3.16 0.65 -8.82
CA GLY A 125 2.37 -0.56 -9.07
C GLY A 125 1.06 -0.65 -8.28
N SER A 126 0.80 0.29 -7.35
CA SER A 126 -0.55 0.50 -6.81
C SER A 126 -1.45 1.22 -7.85
N PRO A 127 -2.79 1.15 -7.77
CA PRO A 127 -3.66 1.74 -8.79
C PRO A 127 -3.49 3.24 -8.90
N GLY A 128 -3.25 3.73 -10.12
CA GLY A 128 -2.90 5.13 -10.39
C GLY A 128 -1.41 5.44 -10.23
N MET A 129 -0.62 4.46 -9.78
CA MET A 129 0.85 4.44 -9.77
C MET A 129 1.39 3.27 -10.62
N ASP A 130 0.58 2.73 -11.51
CA ASP A 130 0.83 1.53 -12.33
C ASP A 130 0.87 1.82 -13.84
N GLY A 131 0.97 3.10 -14.20
CA GLY A 131 1.04 3.57 -15.57
C GLY A 131 2.33 3.17 -16.33
N PRO A 132 2.32 3.29 -17.67
CA PRO A 132 3.44 2.89 -18.53
C PRO A 132 4.74 3.67 -18.24
N GLU A 133 4.67 4.86 -17.65
CA GLU A 133 5.81 5.68 -17.26
C GLU A 133 6.76 4.96 -16.28
N TYR A 134 6.23 4.00 -15.51
CA TYR A 134 7.00 3.23 -14.54
C TYR A 134 7.70 2.00 -15.16
N LYS A 135 7.55 1.78 -16.47
CA LYS A 135 8.24 0.71 -17.22
C LYS A 135 8.09 -0.67 -16.58
N GLY A 136 6.89 -0.96 -16.06
CA GLY A 136 6.57 -2.23 -15.41
C GLY A 136 7.22 -2.43 -14.03
N ARG A 137 7.81 -1.40 -13.41
CA ARG A 137 8.22 -1.47 -12.01
C ARG A 137 7.00 -1.71 -11.11
N LYS A 138 7.18 -2.51 -10.06
CA LYS A 138 6.20 -2.69 -8.98
C LYS A 138 6.92 -2.82 -7.66
N ASP A 139 6.65 -1.90 -6.76
CA ASP A 139 7.13 -1.94 -5.38
C ASP A 139 6.25 -2.90 -4.58
N ALA A 140 6.83 -3.53 -3.56
CA ALA A 140 6.04 -4.27 -2.60
C ALA A 140 5.34 -3.29 -1.66
N TYR A 141 4.06 -3.50 -1.39
CA TYR A 141 3.31 -2.68 -0.44
C TYR A 141 2.22 -3.47 0.26
N ASP A 142 1.83 -2.96 1.43
CA ASP A 142 0.68 -3.45 2.17
C ASP A 142 -0.44 -2.42 2.11
N VAL A 143 -1.66 -2.93 1.98
CA VAL A 143 -2.86 -2.22 2.40
C VAL A 143 -3.02 -2.49 3.89
N LEU A 144 -3.06 -1.44 4.69
CA LEU A 144 -3.15 -1.52 6.15
C LEU A 144 -4.58 -1.30 6.60
N LEU A 145 -5.08 -2.18 7.48
CA LEU A 145 -6.31 -1.94 8.25
C LEU A 145 -5.96 -1.07 9.45
N VAL A 146 -6.43 0.16 9.45
CA VAL A 146 -6.18 1.15 10.49
C VAL A 146 -7.33 1.11 11.49
N GLN A 147 -6.97 0.90 12.76
CA GLN A 147 -7.90 0.90 13.89
C GLN A 147 -8.25 2.34 14.31
N LYS A 148 -9.31 2.50 15.10
CA LYS A 148 -9.76 3.82 15.58
C LYS A 148 -8.77 4.49 16.54
N ASP A 149 -7.86 3.73 17.14
CA ASP A 149 -6.79 4.23 18.00
C ASP A 149 -5.51 4.62 17.20
N GLY A 150 -5.54 4.48 15.88
CA GLY A 150 -4.41 4.77 14.98
C GLY A 150 -3.41 3.62 14.82
N SER A 151 -3.55 2.52 15.57
CA SER A 151 -2.77 1.31 15.32
C SER A 151 -3.18 0.67 13.98
N SER A 152 -2.29 -0.12 13.37
CA SER A 152 -2.60 -0.75 12.08
C SER A 152 -2.00 -2.14 11.95
N LYS A 153 -2.57 -2.93 11.05
CA LYS A 153 -2.07 -4.26 10.67
C LYS A 153 -2.27 -4.49 9.17
N SER A 154 -1.48 -5.38 8.59
CA SER A 154 -1.64 -5.78 7.19
C SER A 154 -3.04 -6.35 6.93
N PHE A 155 -3.74 -5.81 5.93
CA PHE A 155 -5.05 -6.26 5.44
C PHE A 155 -4.91 -7.08 4.17
N GLN A 156 -4.02 -6.64 3.29
CA GLN A 156 -3.65 -7.29 2.03
C GLN A 156 -2.20 -6.92 1.69
N ASN A 157 -1.41 -7.92 1.30
CA ASN A 157 -0.05 -7.72 0.80
C ASN A 157 -0.06 -7.79 -0.73
N TYR A 158 0.65 -6.85 -1.36
CA TYR A 158 0.92 -6.84 -2.79
C TYR A 158 2.43 -7.02 -2.99
N PRO A 159 2.85 -8.18 -3.54
CA PRO A 159 4.26 -8.40 -3.80
C PRO A 159 4.72 -7.48 -4.94
N GLY A 160 5.87 -6.85 -4.73
CA GLY A 160 6.57 -6.16 -5.81
C GLY A 160 7.08 -7.15 -6.86
N LEU A 161 7.38 -6.64 -8.04
CA LEU A 161 8.16 -7.41 -9.00
C LEU A 161 9.61 -7.43 -8.51
N ARG A 162 9.95 -8.50 -7.76
CA ARG A 162 11.35 -8.90 -7.64
C ARG A 162 11.83 -9.10 -9.08
N ARG A 163 12.90 -8.40 -9.50
CA ARG A 163 13.59 -8.78 -10.76
C ARG A 163 13.73 -10.30 -10.74
N MET A 164 13.41 -10.98 -11.84
CA MET A 164 13.48 -12.44 -12.00
C MET A 164 14.87 -13.07 -11.72
N ALA A 165 15.81 -12.34 -11.14
CA ALA A 165 17.07 -12.85 -10.60
C ALA A 165 16.97 -13.46 -9.18
N GLN A 166 15.79 -13.46 -8.55
CA GLN A 166 15.58 -14.12 -7.24
C GLN A 166 14.40 -15.09 -7.29
N ARG A 167 14.59 -16.20 -8.02
CA ARG A 167 13.76 -17.40 -7.86
C ARG A 167 14.49 -18.58 -7.20
N ASP A 168 15.72 -18.36 -6.75
CA ASP A 168 16.41 -19.28 -5.84
C ASP A 168 16.67 -18.57 -4.51
N GLY A 169 15.87 -18.93 -3.51
CA GLY A 169 16.13 -18.68 -2.10
C GLY A 169 15.81 -17.27 -1.58
N LEU A 170 14.69 -17.13 -0.87
CA LEU A 170 14.71 -16.32 0.35
C LEU A 170 13.62 -16.80 1.33
N GLN A 171 14.04 -17.65 2.27
CA GLN A 171 13.51 -17.66 3.63
C GLN A 171 13.53 -16.21 4.16
N ARG A 172 12.45 -15.80 4.83
CA ARG A 172 12.36 -14.51 5.54
C ARG A 172 13.57 -14.34 6.48
N VAL A 173 14.17 -13.15 6.51
CA VAL A 173 15.16 -12.81 7.55
C VAL A 173 14.67 -11.56 8.27
N SER A 174 14.05 -11.81 9.42
CA SER A 174 14.11 -10.98 10.61
C SER A 174 15.58 -10.72 10.97
N GLY A 175 15.88 -9.53 11.49
CA GLY A 175 17.23 -9.01 11.73
C GLY A 175 18.33 -10.04 11.99
N ASP A 176 19.34 -10.04 11.11
CA ASP A 176 20.68 -10.53 11.36
C ASP A 176 21.67 -9.84 10.42
N THR A 177 22.84 -9.50 10.93
CA THR A 177 23.96 -8.85 10.24
C THR A 177 24.68 -9.80 9.26
N ALA A 178 23.97 -10.76 8.68
CA ALA A 178 24.52 -11.77 7.80
C ALA A 178 24.39 -11.35 6.32
N ALA A 179 25.53 -10.92 5.79
CA ALA A 179 25.84 -10.72 4.36
C ALA A 179 25.09 -9.61 3.61
N LEU A 180 25.44 -8.35 3.90
CA LEU A 180 25.16 -7.24 2.98
C LEU A 180 25.80 -7.48 1.60
N PRO A 181 25.14 -7.09 0.49
CA PRO A 181 25.69 -7.30 -0.83
C PRO A 181 26.94 -6.44 -1.04
N TRP A 182 27.97 -7.03 -1.63
CA TRP A 182 29.15 -6.30 -2.10
C TRP A 182 28.80 -5.51 -3.36
N ALA A 183 29.10 -4.21 -3.34
CA ALA A 183 29.12 -3.36 -4.52
C ALA A 183 30.56 -3.13 -4.97
N THR A 184 30.80 -2.96 -6.26
CA THR A 184 32.11 -2.57 -6.79
C THR A 184 32.20 -1.06 -6.92
N ALA A 185 33.40 -0.51 -6.76
CA ALA A 185 33.66 0.90 -6.99
C ALA A 185 35.09 1.15 -7.46
N GLU A 186 35.31 2.34 -8.01
CA GLU A 186 36.61 2.95 -8.16
C GLU A 186 36.77 4.07 -7.12
N VAL A 187 37.86 4.06 -6.37
CA VAL A 187 38.16 5.10 -5.37
C VAL A 187 38.51 6.40 -6.08
N ARG A 188 37.74 7.47 -5.84
CA ARG A 188 37.98 8.78 -6.46
C ARG A 188 38.71 9.75 -5.54
N ARG A 189 38.46 9.69 -4.23
CA ARG A 189 39.11 10.53 -3.22
C ARG A 189 39.04 9.88 -1.86
N ILE A 190 40.09 10.01 -1.06
CA ILE A 190 40.15 9.52 0.33
C ILE A 190 40.33 10.72 1.25
N ASP A 191 39.55 10.80 2.33
CA ASP A 191 39.60 11.85 3.34
C ASP A 191 39.74 11.20 4.72
N LYS A 192 40.98 10.89 5.10
CA LYS A 192 41.28 10.15 6.34
C LYS A 192 40.92 10.96 7.58
N ALA A 193 41.15 12.28 7.56
CA ALA A 193 40.82 13.17 8.67
C ALA A 193 39.31 13.22 8.93
N ALA A 194 38.48 13.19 7.88
CA ALA A 194 37.03 13.21 8.02
C ALA A 194 36.37 11.81 8.04
N GLY A 195 37.15 10.72 7.93
CA GLY A 195 36.62 9.35 7.87
C GLY A 195 35.71 9.09 6.66
N LYS A 196 36.02 9.70 5.51
CA LYS A 196 35.17 9.67 4.30
C LYS A 196 35.93 9.19 3.07
N VAL A 197 35.20 8.61 2.13
CA VAL A 197 35.72 8.18 0.83
C VAL A 197 34.72 8.50 -0.28
N ALA A 198 35.20 9.14 -1.35
CA ALA A 198 34.44 9.34 -2.56
C ALA A 198 34.63 8.13 -3.48
N LEU A 199 33.53 7.48 -3.84
CA LEU A 199 33.52 6.27 -4.67
C LEU A 199 32.70 6.52 -5.92
N LYS A 200 33.26 6.14 -7.08
CA LYS A 200 32.48 5.90 -8.30
C LYS A 200 32.03 4.45 -8.25
N HIS A 201 30.85 4.21 -7.68
CA HIS A 201 30.35 2.86 -7.46
C HIS A 201 29.48 2.37 -8.61
N GLY A 202 29.43 1.05 -8.76
CA GLY A 202 28.42 0.35 -9.56
C GLY A 202 27.07 0.30 -8.84
N GLU A 203 26.16 -0.58 -9.27
CA GLU A 203 24.86 -0.73 -8.60
C GLU A 203 25.03 -1.18 -7.14
N ILE A 204 24.48 -0.43 -6.18
CA ILE A 204 24.41 -0.84 -4.77
C ILE A 204 23.00 -1.38 -4.51
N LYS A 205 22.87 -2.71 -4.57
CA LYS A 205 21.58 -3.39 -4.61
C LYS A 205 20.70 -3.14 -3.37
N ASN A 206 21.29 -3.04 -2.18
CA ASN A 206 20.52 -2.85 -0.95
C ASN A 206 20.15 -1.39 -0.66
N LEU A 207 20.66 -0.43 -1.45
CA LEU A 207 20.37 1.00 -1.31
C LEU A 207 19.60 1.54 -2.52
N ASP A 208 19.24 0.69 -3.48
CA ASP A 208 18.62 1.05 -4.76
C ASP A 208 19.37 2.18 -5.50
N MET A 209 20.71 2.22 -5.35
CA MET A 209 21.54 3.25 -5.96
C MET A 209 22.09 2.77 -7.31
N PRO A 210 21.74 3.43 -8.43
CA PRO A 210 22.36 3.16 -9.71
C PRO A 210 23.84 3.58 -9.68
N PRO A 211 24.66 3.18 -10.68
CA PRO A 211 26.04 3.61 -10.76
C PRO A 211 26.17 5.13 -10.75
N MET A 212 26.88 5.67 -9.75
CA MET A 212 27.09 7.11 -9.58
C MET A 212 28.36 7.40 -8.80
N SER A 213 28.67 8.68 -8.60
CA SER A 213 29.80 9.14 -7.77
C SER A 213 29.27 9.89 -6.55
N MET A 214 29.62 9.42 -5.36
CA MET A 214 29.21 10.05 -4.12
C MET A 214 30.19 9.77 -2.97
N VAL A 215 30.02 10.50 -1.87
CA VAL A 215 30.86 10.38 -0.67
C VAL A 215 30.17 9.50 0.35
N PHE A 216 30.87 8.48 0.82
CA PHE A 216 30.46 7.64 1.93
C PHE A 216 31.28 7.95 3.17
N GLN A 217 30.66 7.79 4.33
CA GLN A 217 31.36 7.75 5.61
C GLN A 217 31.82 6.31 5.87
N VAL A 218 32.97 6.10 6.51
CA VAL A 218 33.49 4.77 6.80
C VAL A 218 33.35 4.50 8.29
N ARG A 219 32.67 3.40 8.66
CA ARG A 219 32.46 3.05 10.08
C ARG A 219 33.76 2.81 10.82
N GLU A 220 34.74 2.24 10.14
CA GLU A 220 36.08 1.98 10.65
C GLU A 220 37.12 2.72 9.80
N PRO A 221 37.54 3.94 10.22
CA PRO A 221 38.44 4.78 9.43
C PRO A 221 39.77 4.13 9.05
N ALA A 222 40.28 3.17 9.83
CA ALA A 222 41.50 2.43 9.53
C ALA A 222 41.43 1.66 8.19
N GLN A 223 40.24 1.29 7.72
CA GLN A 223 40.09 0.66 6.40
C GLN A 223 40.53 1.58 5.25
N LEU A 224 40.56 2.90 5.46
CA LEU A 224 41.05 3.87 4.47
C LEU A 224 42.56 3.82 4.26
N ASP A 225 43.32 3.23 5.19
CA ASP A 225 44.78 3.13 5.08
C ASP A 225 45.23 2.12 4.02
N ALA A 226 44.39 1.12 3.75
CA ALA A 226 44.64 0.09 2.74
C ALA A 226 44.19 0.51 1.33
N LEU A 227 43.63 1.71 1.15
CA LEU A 227 43.06 2.16 -0.12
C LEU A 227 43.95 3.18 -0.85
N GLN A 228 43.88 3.16 -2.18
CA GLN A 228 44.54 4.12 -3.06
C GLN A 228 43.54 4.75 -4.03
N VAL A 229 43.76 6.01 -4.41
CA VAL A 229 42.94 6.68 -5.43
C VAL A 229 43.15 6.00 -6.79
N GLY A 230 42.07 5.77 -7.53
CA GLY A 230 42.04 5.01 -8.79
C GLY A 230 41.89 3.49 -8.61
N GLN A 231 41.98 2.99 -7.38
CA GLN A 231 41.86 1.56 -7.09
C GLN A 231 40.43 1.06 -7.30
N LYS A 232 40.30 -0.13 -7.91
CA LYS A 232 39.04 -0.88 -7.91
C LYS A 232 38.89 -1.64 -6.60
N VAL A 233 37.74 -1.43 -5.97
CA VAL A 233 37.40 -1.98 -4.65
C VAL A 233 36.06 -2.65 -4.70
N ARG A 234 35.81 -3.54 -3.74
CA ARG A 234 34.46 -3.95 -3.36
C ARG A 234 34.17 -3.45 -1.95
N PHE A 235 32.92 -3.04 -1.71
CA PHE A 235 32.51 -2.52 -0.42
C PHE A 235 31.06 -2.91 -0.09
N GLN A 236 30.75 -2.95 1.21
CA GLN A 236 29.39 -3.11 1.74
C GLN A 236 28.95 -1.79 2.35
N ALA A 237 27.77 -1.31 1.99
CA ALA A 237 27.25 -0.04 2.48
C ALA A 237 25.82 -0.16 3.02
N VAL A 238 25.47 0.69 3.98
CA VAL A 238 24.12 0.86 4.53
C VAL A 238 23.75 2.33 4.59
N GLN A 239 22.46 2.64 4.59
CA GLN A 239 21.96 3.95 4.96
C GLN A 239 21.52 3.91 6.42
N ASP A 240 22.05 4.82 7.24
CA ASP A 240 21.68 4.97 8.64
C ASP A 240 21.54 6.47 8.97
N LYS A 241 20.40 6.85 9.56
CA LYS A 241 20.05 8.24 9.93
C LYS A 241 20.32 9.28 8.83
N GLY A 242 19.98 8.94 7.58
CA GLY A 242 20.14 9.83 6.42
C GLY A 242 21.56 9.93 5.85
N ALA A 243 22.52 9.20 6.43
CA ALA A 243 23.91 9.12 5.95
C ALA A 243 24.22 7.73 5.38
N TYR A 244 25.16 7.66 4.43
CA TYR A 244 25.61 6.41 3.83
C TYR A 244 26.95 5.97 4.42
N TRP A 245 26.98 4.75 4.92
CA TRP A 245 28.08 4.18 5.69
C TRP A 245 28.66 2.96 5.01
N VAL A 246 29.96 2.98 4.73
CA VAL A 246 30.75 1.79 4.42
C VAL A 246 31.00 1.01 5.70
N LEU A 247 30.61 -0.26 5.70
CA LEU A 247 30.87 -1.19 6.79
C LEU A 247 32.17 -1.98 6.55
N LYS A 248 32.39 -2.38 5.29
CA LYS A 248 33.60 -3.08 4.85
C LYS A 248 34.01 -2.59 3.48
N ILE A 249 35.30 -2.41 3.25
CA ILE A 249 35.88 -2.06 1.94
C ILE A 249 37.24 -2.72 1.78
N GLU A 250 37.47 -3.31 0.60
CA GLU A 250 38.72 -3.99 0.27
C GLU A 250 38.98 -3.97 -1.23
N ALA A 251 40.22 -4.27 -1.63
CA ALA A 251 40.58 -4.37 -3.04
C ALA A 251 39.72 -5.42 -3.76
N ALA A 252 39.22 -5.08 -4.94
CA ALA A 252 38.56 -6.06 -5.80
C ALA A 252 39.62 -6.91 -6.50
N ALA A 253 39.58 -8.24 -6.33
CA ALA A 253 40.38 -9.14 -7.15
C ALA A 253 39.92 -9.02 -8.61
N LEU A 254 40.88 -8.83 -9.52
CA LEU A 254 40.66 -8.78 -10.97
C LEU A 254 40.22 -10.14 -11.52
#